data_AF-A0A7S0RLC7-F1
#
_entry.id   AF-A0A7S0RLC7-F1
#
_cell.length_a   1.000
_cell.length_b   1.000
_cell.length_c   1.000
_cell.angle_alpha   90.00
_cell.angle_beta   90.00
_cell.angle_gamma   90.00
#
_symmetry.space_group_name_H-M   'P 1'
#
loop_
_entity.id
_entity.type
_entity.pdbx_description
1 polymer ?
#
loop_
_entity_poly.entity_id
_entity_poly.type
_entity_poly.pdbx_seq_one_letter_code
_entity_poly.pdbx_strand_id
1 'polypeptide(L)'
;VLLYDEGLARLATAPYAPPSAANLRTAHMHLTNYAVNKGAPGFVNSDTAPPSGGSKRLASAVLQQVADACGVTKAQLVADIGSIVVKTLLSIQPLLAHTYHTAVSAGCHSAAAASGSG
;
A
#
# COMPACT_ATOMS: atom_id res chain seq x y z
N VAL A 1 14.29 -8.29 2.12
CA VAL A 1 13.07 -7.49 1.88
C VAL A 1 13.51 -6.10 1.47
N LEU A 2 12.98 -5.57 0.37
CA LEU A 2 13.27 -4.22 -0.10
C LEU A 2 12.01 -3.37 0.03
N LEU A 3 12.15 -2.13 0.47
CA LEU A 3 11.08 -1.14 0.51
C LEU A 3 11.47 -0.01 -0.46
N TYR A 4 10.54 0.41 -1.31
CA TYR A 4 10.79 1.50 -2.23
C TYR A 4 10.75 2.84 -1.47
N ASP A 5 11.64 3.77 -1.82
CA ASP A 5 11.78 5.05 -1.12
C ASP A 5 10.56 5.95 -1.25
N GLU A 6 9.74 5.70 -2.28
CA GLU A 6 8.55 6.48 -2.55
C GLU A 6 7.28 5.62 -2.64
N GLY A 7 6.13 6.26 -2.44
CA GLY A 7 4.84 5.62 -2.57
C GLY A 7 3.75 6.62 -2.93
N LEU A 8 2.50 6.19 -2.79
CA LEU A 8 1.34 7.01 -3.08
C LEU A 8 0.43 7.09 -1.85
N ALA A 9 0.31 8.29 -1.29
CA ALA A 9 -0.75 8.61 -0.35
C ALA A 9 -2.03 8.92 -1.13
N ARG A 10 -3.13 8.27 -0.75
CA ARG A 10 -4.48 8.49 -1.32
C ARG A 10 -5.35 9.14 -0.25
N LEU A 11 -6.05 10.21 -0.62
CA LEU A 11 -6.87 10.98 0.30
C LEU A 11 -8.36 10.85 -0.07
N ALA A 12 -9.20 10.90 0.96
CA ALA A 12 -10.64 10.99 0.80
C ALA A 12 -11.01 12.38 0.25
N THR A 13 -12.11 12.48 -0.49
CA THR A 13 -12.49 13.73 -1.19
C THR A 13 -13.53 14.56 -0.44
N ALA A 14 -14.06 14.06 0.67
CA ALA A 14 -14.92 14.81 1.57
C ALA A 14 -14.19 15.07 2.91
N PRO A 15 -14.39 16.25 3.53
CA PRO A 15 -13.83 16.54 4.85
C PRO A 15 -14.23 15.48 5.87
N TYR A 16 -13.26 14.98 6.64
CA TYR A 16 -13.50 13.94 7.63
C TYR A 16 -14.31 14.47 8.82
N ALA A 17 -15.28 13.66 9.28
CA ALA A 17 -15.95 13.82 10.56
C ALA A 17 -16.07 12.44 11.24
N PRO A 18 -16.06 12.36 12.58
CA PRO A 18 -16.23 11.09 13.29
C PRO A 18 -17.50 10.33 12.83
N PRO A 19 -17.44 9.00 12.70
CA PRO A 19 -18.58 8.22 12.23
C PRO A 19 -19.81 8.39 13.13
N SER A 20 -20.96 8.64 12.50
CA SER A 20 -22.28 8.70 13.11
C SER A 20 -23.31 8.05 12.19
N ALA A 21 -24.49 7.71 12.71
CA ALA A 21 -25.57 7.15 11.90
C ALA A 21 -25.92 8.03 10.68
N ALA A 22 -25.70 9.35 10.77
CA ALA A 22 -25.96 10.30 9.70
C ALA A 22 -24.89 10.33 8.61
N ASN A 23 -23.62 10.05 8.92
CA ASN A 23 -22.50 10.22 7.97
C ASN A 23 -21.79 8.90 7.59
N LEU A 24 -22.15 7.76 8.20
CA LEU A 24 -21.48 6.47 7.97
C LEU A 24 -21.60 6.01 6.51
N ARG A 25 -22.67 6.42 5.81
CA ARG A 25 -22.90 6.10 4.39
C ARG A 25 -22.15 7.02 3.42
N THR A 26 -21.50 8.09 3.91
CA THR A 26 -20.72 9.01 3.08
C THR A 26 -19.35 8.39 2.78
N ALA A 27 -19.29 7.44 1.85
CA ALA A 27 -18.09 6.66 1.56
C ALA A 27 -16.86 7.53 1.24
N HIS A 28 -17.04 8.65 0.53
CA HIS A 28 -15.98 9.60 0.17
C HIS A 28 -15.36 10.36 1.36
N MET A 29 -15.90 10.21 2.57
CA MET A 29 -15.37 10.77 3.82
C MET A 29 -14.49 9.76 4.56
N HIS A 30 -14.87 8.48 4.50
CA HIS A 30 -14.30 7.42 5.34
C HIS A 30 -13.35 6.49 4.58
N LEU A 31 -13.49 6.42 3.25
CA LEU A 31 -12.69 5.55 2.40
C LEU A 31 -11.74 6.39 1.54
N THR A 32 -10.46 6.01 1.53
CA THR A 32 -9.42 6.67 0.71
C THR A 32 -9.16 5.96 -0.62
N ASN A 33 -9.89 4.87 -0.90
CA ASN A 33 -9.76 4.08 -2.11
C ASN A 33 -9.95 4.97 -3.35
N TYR A 34 -9.01 4.92 -4.29
CA TYR A 34 -9.12 5.72 -5.52
C TYR A 34 -10.32 5.34 -6.38
N ALA A 35 -10.63 4.04 -6.48
CA ALA A 35 -11.79 3.58 -7.26
C ALA A 35 -13.11 4.21 -6.77
N VAL A 36 -13.20 4.47 -5.46
CA VAL A 36 -14.34 5.12 -4.81
C VAL A 36 -14.31 6.65 -5.05
N ASN A 37 -13.14 7.27 -4.90
CA ASN A 37 -13.02 8.73 -4.89
C ASN A 37 -12.82 9.38 -6.27
N LYS A 38 -12.35 8.66 -7.30
CA LYS A 38 -11.93 9.26 -8.59
C LYS A 38 -13.03 10.03 -9.34
N GLY A 39 -14.29 9.67 -9.12
CA GLY A 39 -15.46 10.32 -9.72
C GLY A 39 -16.22 11.23 -8.75
N ALA A 40 -15.69 11.41 -7.54
CA ALA A 40 -16.33 12.27 -6.55
C ALA A 40 -16.12 13.75 -6.91
N PRO A 41 -17.09 14.64 -6.63
CA PRO A 41 -16.96 16.07 -6.91
C PRO A 41 -15.74 16.74 -6.26
N GLY A 42 -15.31 16.24 -5.09
CA GLY A 42 -14.15 16.77 -4.37
C GLY A 42 -12.80 16.18 -4.82
N PHE A 43 -12.76 15.39 -5.90
CA PHE A 43 -11.53 14.82 -6.39
C PHE A 43 -10.68 15.87 -7.11
N VAL A 44 -9.43 16.01 -6.66
CA VAL A 44 -8.47 16.95 -7.25
C VAL A 44 -7.37 16.15 -7.95
N ASN A 45 -7.23 16.34 -9.27
CA ASN A 45 -6.15 15.71 -10.02
C ASN A 45 -4.80 16.33 -9.65
N SER A 46 -3.87 15.48 -9.24
CA SER A 46 -2.50 15.82 -8.86
C SER A 46 -1.71 16.51 -9.97
N ASP A 47 -2.03 16.24 -11.25
CA ASP A 47 -1.33 16.85 -12.39
C ASP A 47 -1.65 18.35 -12.53
N THR A 48 -2.82 18.75 -12.03
CA THR A 48 -3.33 20.14 -12.10
C THR A 48 -3.30 20.83 -10.74
N ALA A 49 -2.95 20.12 -9.67
CA ALA A 49 -2.97 20.61 -8.31
C ALA A 49 -1.57 21.10 -7.89
N PRO A 50 -1.50 22.01 -6.90
CA PRO A 50 -0.24 22.24 -6.20
C PRO A 50 0.26 20.94 -5.55
N PRO A 51 1.56 20.81 -5.23
CA PRO A 51 2.16 19.59 -4.67
C PRO A 51 1.45 19.04 -3.42
N SER A 52 0.76 19.90 -2.67
CA SER A 52 0.01 19.55 -1.47
C SER A 52 -1.51 19.39 -1.67
N GLY A 53 -2.05 19.71 -2.86
CA GLY A 53 -3.50 19.85 -3.09
C GLY A 53 -4.19 18.68 -3.80
N GLY A 54 -3.44 17.72 -4.34
CA GLY A 54 -4.02 16.58 -5.06
C GLY A 54 -4.64 15.52 -4.13
N SER A 55 -5.66 14.79 -4.61
CA SER A 55 -6.23 13.63 -3.91
C SER A 55 -5.32 12.38 -3.98
N LYS A 56 -4.25 12.45 -4.77
CA LYS A 56 -3.12 11.51 -4.78
C LYS A 56 -1.83 12.30 -4.58
N ARG A 57 -0.97 11.91 -3.65
CA ARG A 57 0.25 12.65 -3.31
C ARG A 57 1.41 11.70 -3.08
N LEU A 58 2.64 12.19 -3.24
CA LEU A 58 3.84 11.44 -2.87
C LEU A 58 3.75 11.06 -1.38
N ALA A 59 3.99 9.78 -1.09
CA ALA A 59 3.97 9.30 0.29
C ALA A 59 5.03 10.01 1.14
N SER A 60 6.21 10.30 0.59
CA SER A 60 7.24 11.06 1.30
C SER A 60 6.77 12.43 1.77
N ALA A 61 6.02 13.16 0.93
CA ALA A 61 5.49 14.47 1.24
C ALA A 61 4.41 14.40 2.33
N VAL A 62 3.55 13.39 2.28
CA VAL A 62 2.50 13.18 3.31
C VAL A 62 3.11 12.70 4.63
N LEU A 63 4.06 11.77 4.59
CA LEU A 63 4.77 11.31 5.78
C LEU A 63 5.53 12.44 6.47
N GLN A 64 6.14 13.36 5.69
CA GLN A 64 6.76 14.54 6.26
C GLN A 64 5.72 15.43 6.98
N GLN A 65 4.57 15.69 6.34
CA GLN A 65 3.50 16.47 6.96
C GLN A 65 2.95 15.84 8.25
N VAL A 66 2.81 14.51 8.28
CA VAL A 66 2.37 13.78 9.47
C VAL A 66 3.45 13.84 10.56
N ALA A 67 4.71 13.66 10.19
CA ALA A 67 5.84 13.76 11.10
C ALA A 67 5.86 15.13 11.80
N ASP A 68 5.77 16.21 11.01
CA ASP A 68 5.73 17.59 11.51
C ASP A 68 4.52 17.84 12.43
N ALA A 69 3.33 17.35 12.05
CA ALA A 69 2.11 17.53 12.84
C ALA A 69 2.08 16.72 14.15
N CYS A 70 2.74 15.57 14.18
CA CYS A 70 2.78 14.68 15.34
C CYS A 70 4.03 14.86 16.22
N GLY A 71 4.97 15.72 15.83
CA GLY A 71 6.22 15.93 16.58
C GLY A 71 7.17 14.72 16.54
N VAL A 72 7.14 13.95 15.45
CA VAL A 72 8.04 12.81 15.22
C VAL A 72 8.87 13.04 13.96
N THR A 73 9.86 12.20 13.69
CA THR A 73 10.65 12.28 12.45
C THR A 73 10.04 11.39 11.36
N LYS A 74 10.17 11.81 10.10
CA LYS A 74 9.82 10.97 8.94
C LYS A 74 10.55 9.63 8.96
N ALA A 75 11.81 9.61 9.40
CA ALA A 75 12.61 8.40 9.50
C ALA A 75 12.02 7.37 10.47
N GLN A 76 11.48 7.82 11.61
CA GLN A 76 10.77 6.93 12.56
C GLN A 76 9.53 6.32 11.92
N LEU A 77 8.69 7.13 11.26
CA LEU A 77 7.49 6.62 10.58
C LEU A 77 7.83 5.56 9.52
N VAL A 78 8.86 5.80 8.69
CA VAL A 78 9.31 4.85 7.67
C VAL A 78 9.87 3.57 8.31
N ALA A 79 10.62 3.69 9.41
CA ALA A 79 11.14 2.54 10.14
C ALA A 79 10.02 1.69 10.74
N ASP A 80 8.98 2.32 11.30
CA ASP A 80 7.82 1.64 11.87
C ASP A 80 7.02 0.89 10.79
N ILE A 81 6.78 1.54 9.65
CA ILE A 81 6.16 0.91 8.46
C ILE A 81 7.01 -0.29 8.01
N GLY A 82 8.33 -0.12 7.89
CA GLY A 82 9.26 -1.18 7.53
C GLY A 82 9.20 -2.38 8.49
N SER A 83 9.07 -2.12 9.80
CA SER A 83 8.92 -3.15 10.82
C SER A 83 7.66 -4.00 10.61
N ILE A 84 6.54 -3.35 10.29
CA ILE A 84 5.26 -4.03 9.97
C ILE A 84 5.42 -4.91 8.73
N VAL A 85 6.05 -4.41 7.67
CA VAL A 85 6.31 -5.17 6.43
C VAL A 85 7.16 -6.41 6.71
N VAL A 86 8.27 -6.26 7.44
CA VAL A 86 9.17 -7.39 7.76
C VAL A 86 8.45 -8.44 8.60
N LYS A 87 7.74 -8.05 9.65
CA LYS A 87 6.98 -9.00 10.51
C LYS A 87 5.91 -9.75 9.73
N THR A 88 5.22 -9.07 8.81
CA THR A 88 4.21 -9.68 7.93
C THR A 88 4.83 -10.70 6.98
N LEU A 89 6.01 -10.42 6.42
CA LEU A 89 6.69 -11.36 5.54
C LEU A 89 7.28 -12.54 6.30
N LEU A 90 7.81 -12.31 7.50
CA LEU A 90 8.34 -13.38 8.36
C LEU A 90 7.24 -14.35 8.80
N SER A 91 6.02 -13.87 9.06
CA SER A 91 4.91 -14.74 9.48
C SER A 91 4.48 -15.74 8.40
N ILE A 92 4.61 -15.38 7.12
CA ILE A 92 4.24 -16.25 5.98
C ILE A 92 5.44 -16.97 5.35
N GLN A 93 6.68 -16.61 5.71
CA GLN A 93 7.90 -17.16 5.10
C GLN A 93 7.96 -18.70 5.07
N PRO A 94 7.58 -19.44 6.13
CA PRO A 94 7.64 -20.91 6.09
C PRO A 94 6.71 -21.52 5.03
N LEU A 95 5.50 -20.97 4.92
CA LEU A 95 4.50 -21.41 3.93
C LEU A 95 4.96 -21.10 2.50
N LEU A 96 5.52 -19.90 2.29
CA LEU A 96 6.07 -19.52 0.99
C LEU A 96 7.24 -20.42 0.59
N ALA A 97 8.16 -20.70 1.52
CA ALA A 97 9.29 -21.58 1.25
C ALA A 97 8.83 -23.00 0.87
N HIS A 98 7.89 -23.57 1.62
CA HIS A 98 7.34 -24.89 1.30
C HIS A 98 6.62 -24.93 -0.07
N THR A 99 5.74 -23.96 -0.32
CA THR A 99 5.00 -23.87 -1.59
C THR A 99 5.96 -23.68 -2.77
N TYR A 100 7.00 -22.87 -2.59
CA TYR A 100 8.03 -22.67 -3.61
C TYR A 100 8.82 -23.95 -3.89
N HIS A 101 9.31 -24.64 -2.84
CA HIS A 101 10.05 -25.89 -3.00
C HIS A 101 9.22 -26.97 -3.69
N THR A 102 7.97 -27.16 -3.28
CA THR A 102 7.08 -28.16 -3.89
C THR A 102 6.77 -27.86 -5.35
N ALA A 103 6.48 -26.60 -5.70
CA ALA A 103 6.22 -26.20 -7.08
C ALA A 103 7.45 -26.35 -8.00
N VAL A 104 8.63 -25.94 -7.52
CA VAL A 104 9.86 -26.02 -8.31
C VAL A 104 10.36 -27.46 -8.42
N SER A 105 10.28 -28.26 -7.35
CA SER A 105 10.63 -29.68 -7.39
C SER A 105 9.67 -30.49 -8.26
N ALA A 106 8.37 -30.18 -8.30
CA ALA A 106 7.44 -30.84 -9.22
C ALA A 106 7.75 -30.53 -10.70
N GLY A 107 8.18 -29.31 -11.02
CA GLY A 107 8.61 -28.93 -12.38
C GLY A 107 9.89 -29.65 -12.85
N CYS A 108 10.81 -29.95 -11.93
CA CYS A 108 12.03 -30.72 -12.21
C CYS A 108 11.73 -32.17 -12.66
N HIS A 109 10.75 -32.84 -12.03
CA HIS A 109 10.37 -34.20 -12.40
C HIS A 109 9.66 -34.27 -13.76
N SER A 110 8.99 -33.20 -14.20
CA SER A 110 8.37 -33.14 -15.53
C SER A 110 9.38 -32.86 -16.65
N ALA A 111 10.49 -32.18 -16.37
CA ALA A 111 11.54 -31.91 -17.36
C ALA A 111 12.47 -33.12 -17.57
N ALA A 112 12.76 -33.89 -16.52
CA ALA A 112 13.60 -35.09 -16.61
C ALA A 112 12.93 -36.26 -17.38
N ALA A 113 11.60 -36.31 -17.41
CA ALA A 113 10.85 -37.33 -18.18
C ALA A 113 10.86 -37.09 -19.70
N ALA A 114 11.23 -35.88 -20.17
CA ALA A 114 11.23 -35.52 -21.59
C ALA A 114 12.58 -35.77 -22.31
N SER A 115 13.63 -36.16 -21.59
CA SER A 115 14.98 -36.37 -22.17
C SER A 115 15.41 -37.85 -22.23
N GLY A 116 14.48 -38.80 -22.08
CA GLY A 116 14.76 -40.24 -22.00
C GLY A 116 14.34 -41.09 -23.21
N SER A 117 13.91 -40.49 -24.33
CA SER A 117 13.55 -41.22 -25.55
C SER A 117 14.40 -40.75 -26.73
N GLY A 118 15.53 -41.42 -26.94
CA GLY A 118 16.43 -41.25 -28.09
C GLY A 118 17.47 -42.35 -28.10
#